data_AF-A0A7R8WV82-F1
#
_entry.id   AF-A0A7R8WV82-F1
#
_cell.length_a   1.000
_cell.length_b   1.000
_cell.length_c   1.000
_cell.angle_alpha   90.00
_cell.angle_beta   90.00
_cell.angle_gamma   90.00
#
_symmetry.space_group_name_H-M   'P 1'
#
loop_
_entity.id
_entity.type
_entity.pdbx_description
1 polymer ?
#
loop_
_entity_poly.entity_id
_entity_poly.type
_entity_poly.pdbx_seq_one_letter_code
_entity_poly.pdbx_strand_id
1 'polypeptide(L)'
;MKGQIIGREGRNIRALEAATGAEIVVDDTPEAIVISSFDPIRREICRLSLQRLVADGRIHPGRIEEVVAKVRKQLEEQIVEIGERTIIDLDIHGLKPYLVRMVGRMRFRSSYGQNLLKHSIETANLCAIMSAELGLNKKQIKLAKRAGLLHDLGKVAEEETELSHALVGMKMCEKHGEHPAICNAVGAHHDEIEMNNILSPIVQACDAISGARPGARREIIESYLKRITELEDIALGYDGVEKAYALQAGRE
;
A
#
# COMPACT_ATOMS: atom_id res chain seq x y z
N MET A 1 -17.04 -20.34 -18.25
CA MET A 1 -17.09 -19.52 -17.01
C MET A 1 -17.17 -18.01 -17.28
N LYS A 2 -16.28 -17.42 -18.10
CA LYS A 2 -16.29 -15.98 -18.47
C LYS A 2 -17.68 -15.44 -18.86
N GLY A 3 -18.44 -16.18 -19.68
CA GLY A 3 -19.81 -15.82 -20.07
C GLY A 3 -20.85 -15.79 -18.93
N GLN A 4 -20.69 -16.59 -17.88
CA GLN A 4 -21.58 -16.57 -16.71
C GLN A 4 -21.32 -15.35 -15.82
N ILE A 5 -20.05 -14.91 -15.74
CA ILE A 5 -19.67 -13.70 -15.01
C ILE A 5 -20.20 -12.45 -15.72
N ILE A 6 -20.14 -12.41 -17.06
CA ILE A 6 -20.72 -11.33 -17.87
C ILE A 6 -22.26 -11.32 -17.70
N GLY A 7 -22.88 -12.50 -17.81
CA GLY A 7 -24.33 -12.64 -17.83
C GLY A 7 -24.95 -12.11 -19.13
N ARG A 8 -26.26 -12.34 -19.32
CA ARG A 8 -26.97 -11.81 -20.49
C ARG A 8 -26.90 -10.28 -20.49
N GLU A 9 -26.50 -9.69 -21.61
CA GLU A 9 -26.37 -8.24 -21.80
C GLU A 9 -25.46 -7.53 -20.77
N GLY A 10 -24.51 -8.27 -20.18
CA GLY A 10 -23.60 -7.71 -19.16
C GLY A 10 -24.24 -7.50 -17.78
N ARG A 11 -25.46 -8.01 -17.55
CA ARG A 11 -26.22 -7.74 -16.31
C ARG A 11 -25.48 -8.12 -15.03
N ASN A 12 -24.66 -9.18 -15.06
CA ASN A 12 -23.97 -9.68 -13.88
C ASN A 12 -22.73 -8.84 -13.59
N ILE A 13 -22.00 -8.40 -14.62
CA ILE A 13 -20.91 -7.43 -14.47
C ILE A 13 -21.43 -6.13 -13.88
N ARG A 14 -22.49 -5.54 -14.43
CA ARG A 14 -23.06 -4.30 -13.87
C ARG A 14 -23.48 -4.45 -12.40
N ALA A 15 -24.04 -5.60 -12.03
CA ALA A 15 -24.39 -5.88 -10.63
C ALA A 15 -23.15 -6.00 -9.73
N LEU A 16 -22.07 -6.64 -10.20
CA LEU A 16 -20.80 -6.73 -9.47
C LEU A 16 -20.16 -5.35 -9.31
N GLU A 17 -20.09 -4.57 -10.38
CA GLU A 17 -19.52 -3.22 -10.37
C GLU A 17 -20.31 -2.31 -9.43
N ALA A 18 -21.64 -2.34 -9.50
CA ALA A 18 -22.50 -1.57 -8.60
C ALA A 18 -22.33 -1.98 -7.12
N ALA A 19 -22.28 -3.29 -6.83
CA ALA A 19 -22.18 -3.77 -5.45
C ALA A 19 -20.79 -3.56 -4.83
N THR A 20 -19.73 -3.64 -5.64
CA THR A 20 -18.33 -3.56 -5.18
C THR A 20 -17.75 -2.16 -5.28
N GLY A 21 -18.19 -1.36 -6.25
CA GLY A 21 -17.59 -0.08 -6.63
C GLY A 21 -16.24 -0.22 -7.36
N ALA A 22 -15.94 -1.42 -7.87
CA ALA A 22 -14.82 -1.70 -8.77
C ALA A 22 -15.31 -1.85 -10.21
N GLU A 23 -14.44 -1.65 -11.18
CA GLU A 23 -14.70 -1.86 -12.61
C GLU A 23 -14.15 -3.22 -13.04
N ILE A 24 -14.89 -3.91 -13.91
CA ILE A 24 -14.51 -5.23 -14.41
C ILE A 24 -14.25 -5.12 -15.90
N VAL A 25 -12.97 -5.17 -16.27
CA VAL A 25 -12.54 -5.13 -17.67
C VAL A 25 -12.42 -6.55 -18.21
N VAL A 26 -13.11 -6.78 -19.32
CA VAL A 26 -13.14 -8.06 -20.03
C VAL A 26 -12.54 -7.82 -21.41
N ASP A 27 -11.35 -8.34 -21.65
CA ASP A 27 -10.63 -8.24 -22.92
C ASP A 27 -10.67 -9.57 -23.70
N ASP A 28 -9.90 -9.66 -24.78
CA ASP A 28 -9.79 -10.89 -25.59
C ASP A 28 -8.94 -11.98 -24.92
N THR A 29 -8.30 -11.70 -23.78
CA THR A 29 -7.47 -12.67 -23.06
C THR A 29 -8.35 -13.85 -22.59
N PRO A 30 -8.08 -15.09 -23.02
CA PRO A 30 -8.85 -16.25 -22.60
C PRO A 30 -8.80 -16.43 -21.08
N GLU A 31 -9.94 -16.76 -20.49
CA GLU A 31 -10.09 -17.10 -19.05
C GLU A 31 -9.67 -16.01 -18.04
N ALA A 32 -9.23 -14.84 -18.50
CA ALA A 32 -8.86 -13.71 -17.66
C ALA A 32 -9.97 -12.66 -17.57
N ILE A 33 -10.04 -12.03 -16.40
CA ILE A 33 -10.84 -10.84 -16.12
C ILE A 33 -9.98 -9.91 -15.28
N VAL A 34 -9.95 -8.63 -15.63
CA VAL A 34 -9.19 -7.62 -14.90
C VAL A 34 -10.12 -6.84 -13.98
N ILE A 35 -9.73 -6.70 -12.71
CA ILE A 35 -10.46 -5.90 -11.71
C ILE A 35 -9.70 -4.60 -11.51
N SER A 36 -10.33 -3.48 -11.86
CA SER A 36 -9.77 -2.15 -11.73
C SER A 36 -10.49 -1.35 -10.64
N SER A 37 -9.72 -0.70 -9.77
CA SER A 37 -10.22 0.32 -8.83
C SER A 37 -9.03 1.01 -8.18
N PHE A 38 -9.17 2.31 -7.90
CA PHE A 38 -8.21 3.07 -7.10
C PHE A 38 -8.19 2.62 -5.64
N ASP A 39 -9.33 2.17 -5.10
CA ASP A 39 -9.41 1.62 -3.76
C ASP A 39 -9.04 0.12 -3.77
N PRO A 40 -7.89 -0.27 -3.17
CA PRO A 40 -7.49 -1.67 -3.11
C PRO A 40 -8.50 -2.56 -2.36
N ILE A 41 -9.27 -2.02 -1.42
CA ILE A 41 -10.29 -2.77 -0.68
C ILE A 41 -11.43 -3.16 -1.61
N ARG A 42 -11.87 -2.25 -2.50
CA ARG A 42 -12.91 -2.57 -3.50
C ARG A 42 -12.47 -3.67 -4.45
N ARG A 43 -11.21 -3.64 -4.89
CA ARG A 43 -10.62 -4.72 -5.71
C ARG A 43 -10.65 -6.05 -4.98
N GLU A 44 -10.28 -6.07 -3.70
CA GLU A 44 -10.23 -7.29 -2.90
C GLU A 44 -11.64 -7.86 -2.63
N ILE A 45 -12.62 -6.99 -2.32
CA ILE A 45 -14.03 -7.40 -2.20
C ILE A 45 -14.50 -8.02 -3.50
N CYS A 46 -14.25 -7.38 -4.64
CA CYS A 46 -14.65 -7.91 -5.95
C CYS A 46 -14.00 -9.27 -6.24
N ARG A 47 -12.69 -9.39 -6.01
CA ARG A 47 -11.91 -10.63 -6.21
C ARG A 47 -12.45 -11.79 -5.38
N LEU A 48 -12.65 -11.57 -4.08
CA LEU A 48 -13.16 -12.59 -3.16
C LEU A 48 -14.62 -12.97 -3.47
N SER A 49 -15.46 -12.00 -3.83
CA SER A 49 -16.84 -12.24 -4.25
C SER A 49 -16.90 -13.09 -5.52
N LEU A 50 -16.11 -12.73 -6.54
CA LEU A 50 -16.02 -13.50 -7.77
C LEU A 50 -15.55 -14.93 -7.51
N GLN A 51 -14.52 -15.11 -6.68
CA GLN A 51 -14.03 -16.43 -6.30
C GLN A 51 -15.12 -17.30 -5.66
N ARG A 52 -15.94 -16.73 -4.78
CA ARG A 52 -17.06 -17.44 -4.11
C ARG A 52 -18.21 -17.74 -5.06
N LEU A 53 -18.60 -16.77 -5.90
CA LEU A 53 -19.68 -16.91 -6.87
C LEU A 53 -19.36 -17.97 -7.92
N VAL A 54 -18.10 -18.00 -8.38
CA VAL A 54 -17.59 -19.02 -9.30
C VAL A 54 -17.62 -20.41 -8.66
N ALA A 55 -17.17 -20.53 -7.42
CA ALA A 55 -17.20 -21.80 -6.69
C ALA A 55 -18.63 -22.32 -6.43
N ASP A 56 -19.59 -21.41 -6.20
CA ASP A 56 -21.01 -21.71 -6.01
C ASP A 56 -21.73 -22.02 -7.35
N GLY A 57 -21.19 -21.57 -8.49
CA GLY A 57 -21.78 -21.74 -9.82
C GLY A 57 -23.04 -20.90 -10.09
N ARG A 58 -23.56 -20.18 -9.08
CA ARG A 58 -24.76 -19.34 -9.17
C ARG A 58 -24.37 -17.86 -9.24
N ILE A 59 -24.43 -17.30 -10.45
CA ILE A 59 -24.07 -15.92 -10.72
C ILE A 59 -25.29 -15.18 -11.29
N HIS A 60 -26.02 -14.48 -10.42
CA HIS A 60 -27.14 -13.61 -10.76
C HIS A 60 -27.22 -12.44 -9.77
N PRO A 61 -27.87 -11.31 -10.11
CA PRO A 61 -27.80 -10.07 -9.34
C PRO A 61 -28.07 -10.21 -7.84
N GLY A 62 -29.18 -10.83 -7.44
CA GLY A 62 -29.50 -11.00 -6.01
C GLY A 62 -28.45 -11.82 -5.23
N ARG A 63 -27.82 -12.82 -5.87
CA ARG A 63 -26.75 -13.61 -5.23
C ARG A 63 -25.44 -12.82 -5.17
N ILE A 64 -25.16 -12.01 -6.19
CA ILE A 64 -24.00 -11.11 -6.22
C ILE A 64 -24.06 -10.15 -5.04
N GLU A 65 -25.18 -9.46 -4.84
CA GLU A 65 -25.38 -8.51 -3.73
C GLU A 65 -25.18 -9.19 -2.37
N GLU A 66 -25.79 -10.36 -2.15
CA GLU A 66 -25.66 -11.13 -0.91
C GLU A 66 -24.19 -11.51 -0.62
N VAL A 67 -23.51 -12.07 -1.62
CA VAL A 67 -22.11 -12.50 -1.48
C VAL A 67 -21.19 -11.30 -1.24
N VAL A 68 -21.38 -10.20 -1.97
CA VAL A 68 -20.59 -8.97 -1.80
C VAL A 68 -20.78 -8.37 -0.41
N ALA A 69 -22.02 -8.30 0.09
CA ALA A 69 -22.29 -7.83 1.45
C ALA A 69 -21.58 -8.69 2.51
N LYS A 70 -21.63 -10.03 2.36
CA LYS A 70 -20.95 -10.96 3.27
C LYS A 70 -19.43 -10.83 3.21
N VAL A 71 -18.85 -10.71 2.01
CA VAL A 71 -17.40 -10.53 1.82
C VAL A 71 -16.95 -9.21 2.42
N ARG A 72 -17.68 -8.11 2.18
CA ARG A 72 -17.38 -6.79 2.73
C ARG A 72 -17.29 -6.82 4.25
N LYS A 73 -18.31 -7.37 4.91
CA LYS A 73 -18.32 -7.50 6.38
C LYS A 73 -17.11 -8.29 6.90
N GLN A 74 -16.83 -9.44 6.31
CA GLN A 74 -15.69 -10.27 6.72
C GLN A 74 -14.35 -9.58 6.49
N LEU A 75 -14.21 -8.82 5.40
CA LEU A 75 -12.99 -8.10 5.11
C LEU A 75 -12.79 -6.93 6.09
N GLU A 76 -13.87 -6.24 6.48
CA GLU A 76 -13.82 -5.18 7.50
C GLU A 76 -13.39 -5.72 8.86
N GLU A 77 -13.92 -6.88 9.29
CA GLU A 77 -13.49 -7.59 10.50
C GLU A 77 -12.00 -7.96 10.42
N GLN A 78 -11.59 -8.56 9.31
CA GLN A 78 -10.19 -8.95 9.07
C GLN A 78 -9.23 -7.74 9.08
N ILE A 79 -9.63 -6.59 8.52
CA ILE A 79 -8.84 -5.36 8.55
C ILE A 79 -8.57 -4.95 10.01
N VAL A 80 -9.59 -4.95 10.85
CA VAL A 80 -9.42 -4.59 12.27
C VAL A 80 -8.49 -5.57 12.97
N GLU A 81 -8.70 -6.88 12.79
CA GLU A 81 -7.85 -7.93 13.39
C GLU A 81 -6.37 -7.79 12.98
N ILE A 82 -6.09 -7.49 11.71
CA ILE A 82 -4.73 -7.24 11.22
C ILE A 82 -4.12 -6.03 11.93
N GLY A 83 -4.88 -4.94 12.07
CA GLY A 83 -4.45 -3.73 12.76
C GLY A 83 -4.14 -3.99 14.23
N GLU A 84 -5.05 -4.67 14.93
CA GLU A 84 -4.91 -5.05 16.35
C GLU A 84 -3.68 -5.93 16.57
N ARG A 85 -3.53 -6.98 15.76
CA ARG A 85 -2.36 -7.86 15.82
C ARG A 85 -1.07 -7.08 15.59
N THR A 86 -1.05 -6.17 14.62
CA THR A 86 0.14 -5.37 14.30
C THR A 86 0.58 -4.51 15.48
N ILE A 87 -0.35 -3.82 16.14
CA ILE A 87 0.01 -2.96 17.28
C ILE A 87 0.43 -3.78 18.51
N ILE A 88 -0.14 -4.98 18.70
CA ILE A 88 0.28 -5.91 19.75
C ILE A 88 1.70 -6.40 19.49
N ASP A 89 1.98 -6.89 18.29
CA ASP A 89 3.30 -7.40 17.90
C ASP A 89 4.38 -6.32 17.99
N LEU A 90 4.01 -5.04 17.80
CA LEU A 90 4.91 -3.90 17.94
C LEU A 90 4.97 -3.28 19.34
N ASP A 91 4.26 -3.80 20.34
CA ASP A 91 4.18 -3.20 21.69
C ASP A 91 3.70 -1.72 21.68
N ILE A 92 2.72 -1.42 20.81
CA ILE A 92 2.11 -0.08 20.67
C ILE A 92 0.73 -0.11 21.33
N HIS A 93 0.56 0.62 22.43
CA HIS A 93 -0.70 0.62 23.20
C HIS A 93 -1.45 1.94 23.12
N GLY A 94 -2.78 1.91 23.13
CA GLY A 94 -3.60 3.13 23.23
C GLY A 94 -3.77 3.88 21.91
N LEU A 95 -3.52 3.22 20.77
CA LEU A 95 -3.91 3.73 19.45
C LEU A 95 -5.44 3.72 19.34
N LYS A 96 -6.05 4.79 18.84
CA LYS A 96 -7.52 4.85 18.72
C LYS A 96 -8.04 3.82 17.70
N PRO A 97 -9.25 3.25 17.89
CA PRO A 97 -9.80 2.19 17.02
C PRO A 97 -9.80 2.54 15.53
N TYR A 98 -10.07 3.80 15.18
CA TYR A 98 -9.99 4.25 13.80
C TYR A 98 -8.57 4.10 13.21
N LEU A 99 -7.54 4.56 13.91
CA LEU A 99 -6.15 4.42 13.47
C LEU A 99 -5.72 2.95 13.42
N VAL A 100 -6.18 2.11 14.35
CA VAL A 100 -5.97 0.65 14.30
C VAL A 100 -6.55 0.05 13.02
N ARG A 101 -7.79 0.39 12.68
CA ARG A 101 -8.41 0.00 11.41
C ARG A 101 -7.61 0.49 10.20
N MET A 102 -7.12 1.73 10.21
CA MET A 102 -6.30 2.26 9.11
C MET A 102 -4.97 1.52 8.98
N VAL A 103 -4.33 1.14 10.09
CA VAL A 103 -3.15 0.27 10.06
C VAL A 103 -3.45 -1.05 9.36
N GLY A 104 -4.59 -1.67 9.67
CA GLY A 104 -5.07 -2.87 8.98
C GLY A 104 -5.23 -2.69 7.47
N ARG A 105 -5.79 -1.55 7.03
CA ARG A 105 -5.99 -1.23 5.59
C ARG A 105 -4.67 -1.21 4.81
N MET A 106 -3.56 -0.84 5.45
CA MET A 106 -2.23 -0.86 4.80
C MET A 106 -1.85 -2.24 4.26
N ARG A 107 -2.43 -3.33 4.77
CA ARG A 107 -2.19 -4.69 4.25
C ARG A 107 -2.63 -4.87 2.80
N PHE A 108 -3.60 -4.08 2.34
CA PHE A 108 -4.16 -4.21 0.99
C PHE A 108 -3.55 -3.21 0.00
N ARG A 109 -2.75 -2.25 0.47
CA ARG A 109 -2.01 -1.33 -0.40
C ARG A 109 -0.59 -1.83 -0.62
N SER A 110 -0.09 -1.61 -1.84
CA SER A 110 1.32 -1.78 -2.17
C SER A 110 1.85 -0.50 -2.81
N SER A 111 3.11 -0.19 -2.56
CA SER A 111 3.82 0.94 -3.16
C SER A 111 5.14 0.41 -3.73
N TYR A 112 5.40 0.66 -5.01
CA TYR A 112 6.60 0.15 -5.70
C TYR A 112 6.84 -1.37 -5.57
N GLY A 113 5.75 -2.15 -5.51
CA GLY A 113 5.82 -3.61 -5.35
C GLY A 113 5.97 -4.10 -3.91
N GLN A 114 6.20 -3.22 -2.93
CA GLN A 114 6.24 -3.56 -1.51
C GLN A 114 4.87 -3.43 -0.87
N ASN A 115 4.50 -4.36 -0.01
CA ASN A 115 3.29 -4.22 0.80
C ASN A 115 3.45 -3.10 1.83
N LEU A 116 2.48 -2.18 1.90
CA LEU A 116 2.58 -0.98 2.73
C LEU A 116 2.63 -1.30 4.23
N LEU A 117 1.82 -2.24 4.73
CA LEU A 117 1.86 -2.62 6.15
C LEU A 117 3.22 -3.19 6.54
N LYS A 118 3.80 -4.05 5.68
CA LYS A 118 5.14 -4.62 5.93
C LYS A 118 6.22 -3.53 5.98
N HIS A 119 6.15 -2.57 5.04
CA HIS A 119 7.01 -1.39 5.04
C HIS A 119 6.90 -0.61 6.35
N SER A 120 5.68 -0.24 6.75
CA SER A 120 5.48 0.54 7.98
C SER A 120 5.88 -0.20 9.26
N ILE A 121 5.69 -1.52 9.33
CA ILE A 121 6.17 -2.36 10.46
C ILE A 121 7.70 -2.31 10.55
N GLU A 122 8.37 -2.42 9.41
CA GLU A 122 9.82 -2.33 9.37
C GLU A 122 10.32 -0.94 9.73
N THR A 123 9.77 0.11 9.12
CA THR A 123 10.10 1.51 9.44
C THR A 123 9.91 1.76 10.93
N ALA A 124 8.84 1.25 11.55
CA ALA A 124 8.63 1.31 12.99
C ALA A 124 9.78 0.68 13.80
N ASN A 125 10.21 -0.53 13.43
CA ASN A 125 11.31 -1.22 14.10
C ASN A 125 12.65 -0.50 13.91
N LEU A 126 12.93 0.00 12.71
CA LEU A 126 14.11 0.82 12.42
C LEU A 126 14.11 2.11 13.24
N CYS A 127 12.97 2.80 13.33
CA CYS A 127 12.83 4.00 14.17
C CYS A 127 13.16 3.71 15.63
N ALA A 128 12.69 2.57 16.16
CA ALA A 128 12.98 2.17 17.54
C ALA A 128 14.49 1.91 17.75
N ILE A 129 15.12 1.15 16.85
CA ILE A 129 16.55 0.82 16.91
C ILE A 129 17.38 2.08 16.77
N MET A 130 17.16 2.88 15.73
CA MET A 130 17.88 4.12 15.48
C MET A 130 17.76 5.09 16.66
N SER A 131 16.56 5.24 17.24
CA SER A 131 16.35 6.08 18.41
C SER A 131 17.15 5.58 19.63
N ALA A 132 17.27 4.27 19.82
CA ALA A 132 18.03 3.69 20.91
C ALA A 132 19.54 3.91 20.72
N GLU A 133 20.06 3.69 19.51
CA GLU A 133 21.47 3.93 19.17
C GLU A 133 21.87 5.40 19.31
N LEU A 134 20.93 6.33 19.05
CA LEU A 134 21.13 7.77 19.28
C LEU A 134 21.02 8.18 20.76
N GLY A 135 20.80 7.24 21.68
CA GLY A 135 20.72 7.50 23.12
C GLY A 135 19.44 8.20 23.58
N LEU A 136 18.36 8.16 22.79
CA LEU A 136 17.08 8.74 23.19
C LEU A 136 16.46 7.97 24.37
N ASN A 137 15.66 8.66 25.17
CA ASN A 137 15.03 8.02 26.32
C ASN A 137 13.92 7.04 25.90
N LYS A 138 13.54 6.12 26.81
CA LYS A 138 12.53 5.08 26.55
C LYS A 138 11.19 5.62 26.02
N LYS A 139 10.77 6.82 26.46
CA LYS A 139 9.53 7.45 25.99
C LYS A 139 9.66 7.89 24.53
N GLN A 140 10.77 8.52 24.17
CA GLN A 140 11.05 8.94 22.79
C GLN A 140 11.16 7.75 21.84
N ILE A 141 11.82 6.66 22.24
CA ILE A 141 11.92 5.43 21.45
C ILE A 141 10.52 4.88 21.12
N LYS A 142 9.61 4.84 22.11
CA LYS A 142 8.22 4.42 21.89
C LYS A 142 7.47 5.34 20.95
N LEU A 143 7.66 6.66 21.06
CA LEU A 143 7.06 7.63 20.14
C LEU A 143 7.60 7.47 18.71
N ALA A 144 8.91 7.24 18.54
CA ALA A 144 9.54 7.01 17.23
C ALA A 144 9.00 5.76 16.56
N LYS A 145 8.88 4.65 17.30
CA LYS A 145 8.30 3.38 16.82
C LYS A 145 6.86 3.60 16.32
N ARG A 146 6.05 4.30 17.11
CA ARG A 146 4.68 4.63 16.73
C ARG A 146 4.63 5.54 15.50
N ALA A 147 5.46 6.59 15.43
CA ALA A 147 5.51 7.47 14.27
C ALA A 147 5.92 6.71 13.00
N GLY A 148 6.90 5.81 13.09
CA GLY A 148 7.31 4.94 11.98
C GLY A 148 6.18 4.04 11.47
N LEU A 149 5.31 3.51 12.35
CA LEU A 149 4.14 2.75 11.90
C LEU A 149 3.12 3.63 11.18
N LEU A 150 2.96 4.88 11.61
CA LEU A 150 1.88 5.77 11.17
C LEU A 150 2.27 6.69 9.99
N HIS A 151 3.56 6.81 9.65
CA HIS A 151 4.07 7.81 8.68
C HIS A 151 3.31 7.80 7.34
N ASP A 152 2.94 6.61 6.88
CA ASP A 152 2.33 6.39 5.57
C ASP A 152 0.80 6.20 5.62
N LEU A 153 0.14 6.48 6.75
CA LEU A 153 -1.31 6.26 6.90
C LEU A 153 -2.17 7.01 5.88
N GLY A 154 -1.73 8.17 5.40
CA GLY A 154 -2.48 8.92 4.39
C GLY A 154 -2.63 8.16 3.07
N LYS A 155 -1.78 7.15 2.81
CA LYS A 155 -1.93 6.25 1.66
C LYS A 155 -3.15 5.32 1.78
N VAL A 156 -3.83 5.23 2.92
CA VAL A 156 -5.02 4.39 3.05
C VAL A 156 -6.27 5.15 3.47
N ALA A 157 -6.22 6.48 3.32
CA ALA A 157 -7.37 7.35 3.50
C ALA A 157 -8.54 6.93 2.60
N GLU A 158 -9.75 7.11 3.13
CA GLU A 158 -11.00 6.74 2.45
C GLU A 158 -11.55 7.87 1.58
N GLU A 159 -11.17 9.10 1.89
CA GLU A 159 -11.57 10.31 1.17
C GLU A 159 -10.46 10.71 0.19
N GLU A 160 -10.85 11.03 -1.03
CA GLU A 160 -9.95 11.64 -2.01
C GLU A 160 -9.60 13.07 -1.58
N THR A 161 -8.34 13.43 -1.79
CA THR A 161 -7.80 14.71 -1.35
C THR A 161 -6.62 15.10 -2.23
N GLU A 162 -6.48 16.40 -2.46
CA GLU A 162 -5.35 16.98 -3.20
C GLU A 162 -4.09 17.09 -2.34
N LEU A 163 -4.19 16.85 -1.03
CA LEU A 163 -3.06 16.87 -0.11
C LEU A 163 -2.16 15.66 -0.31
N SER A 164 -0.87 15.84 -0.09
CA SER A 164 0.07 14.72 -0.08
C SER A 164 -0.25 13.73 1.05
N HIS A 165 0.15 12.46 0.88
CA HIS A 165 -0.18 11.43 1.87
C HIS A 165 0.40 11.72 3.26
N ALA A 166 1.51 12.45 3.34
CA ALA A 166 2.10 12.87 4.61
C ALA A 166 1.17 13.83 5.36
N LEU A 167 0.65 14.86 4.69
CA LEU A 167 -0.29 15.81 5.27
C LEU A 167 -1.63 15.17 5.64
N VAL A 168 -2.12 14.24 4.83
CA VAL A 168 -3.34 13.47 5.12
C VAL A 168 -3.14 12.59 6.35
N GLY A 169 -2.02 11.88 6.43
CA GLY A 169 -1.65 11.07 7.58
C GLY A 169 -1.52 11.90 8.86
N MET A 170 -0.91 13.08 8.76
CA MET A 170 -0.79 14.02 9.88
C MET A 170 -2.17 14.44 10.39
N LYS A 171 -3.04 14.95 9.52
CA LYS A 171 -4.41 15.37 9.90
C LYS A 171 -5.20 14.22 10.50
N MET A 172 -5.02 13.02 9.99
CA MET A 172 -5.64 11.81 10.53
C MET A 172 -5.16 11.52 11.96
N CYS A 173 -3.85 11.63 12.22
CA CYS A 173 -3.27 11.46 13.55
C CYS A 173 -3.76 12.55 14.53
N GLU A 174 -3.79 13.81 14.10
CA GLU A 174 -4.28 14.95 14.90
C GLU A 174 -5.75 14.78 15.29
N LYS A 175 -6.61 14.46 14.32
CA LYS A 175 -8.04 14.23 14.54
C LYS A 175 -8.31 13.14 15.58
N HIS A 176 -7.40 12.18 15.73
CA HIS A 176 -7.53 11.07 16.67
C HIS A 176 -6.68 11.24 17.94
N GLY A 177 -6.12 12.43 18.17
CA GLY A 177 -5.46 12.80 19.42
C GLY A 177 -4.09 12.18 19.61
N GLU A 178 -3.35 11.91 18.53
CA GLU A 178 -1.95 11.50 18.63
C GLU A 178 -1.06 12.65 19.14
N HIS A 179 0.10 12.26 19.68
CA HIS A 179 1.05 13.23 20.24
C HIS A 179 1.56 14.20 19.15
N PRO A 180 1.70 15.51 19.42
CA PRO A 180 2.12 16.49 18.39
C PRO A 180 3.42 16.12 17.66
N ALA A 181 4.40 15.57 18.37
CA ALA A 181 5.64 15.07 17.78
C ALA A 181 5.43 13.93 16.76
N ILE A 182 4.45 13.05 17.00
CA ILE A 182 4.07 12.00 16.04
C ILE A 182 3.40 12.64 14.83
N CYS A 183 2.45 13.54 15.04
CA CYS A 183 1.76 14.24 13.96
C CYS A 183 2.76 14.97 13.04
N ASN A 184 3.73 15.70 13.63
CA ASN A 184 4.79 16.35 12.85
C ASN A 184 5.69 15.32 12.14
N ALA A 185 6.10 14.23 12.79
CA ALA A 185 6.91 13.21 12.12
C ALA A 185 6.17 12.56 10.93
N VAL A 186 4.86 12.33 11.05
CA VAL A 186 4.01 11.86 9.95
C VAL A 186 3.87 12.93 8.86
N GLY A 187 3.71 14.21 9.21
CA GLY A 187 3.57 15.28 8.21
C GLY A 187 4.87 15.66 7.51
N ALA A 188 6.00 15.57 8.20
CA ALA A 188 7.27 16.12 7.75
C ALA A 188 8.22 15.08 7.11
N HIS A 189 7.90 13.78 7.09
CA HIS A 189 8.83 12.75 6.60
C HIS A 189 9.20 12.86 5.11
N HIS A 190 8.45 13.66 4.33
CA HIS A 190 8.77 14.03 2.95
C HIS A 190 8.99 15.55 2.78
N ASP A 191 9.39 16.24 3.85
CA ASP A 191 9.73 17.68 3.84
C ASP A 191 8.57 18.63 3.47
N GLU A 192 7.32 18.16 3.59
CA GLU A 192 6.10 18.95 3.31
C GLU A 192 5.89 20.09 4.32
N ILE A 193 6.40 19.91 5.54
CA ILE A 193 6.38 20.88 6.63
C ILE A 193 7.71 20.84 7.39
N GLU A 194 7.98 21.88 8.17
CA GLU A 194 9.16 21.94 9.01
C GLU A 194 9.22 20.79 10.03
N MET A 195 10.39 20.13 10.11
CA MET A 195 10.71 19.17 11.15
C MET A 195 11.02 19.89 12.46
N ASN A 196 10.11 19.86 13.42
CA ASN A 196 10.24 20.62 14.66
C ASN A 196 10.67 19.79 15.88
N ASN A 197 10.96 18.50 15.68
CA ASN A 197 11.37 17.59 16.73
C ASN A 197 12.23 16.45 16.16
N ILE A 198 12.97 15.76 17.03
CA ILE A 198 13.93 14.72 16.63
C ILE A 198 13.29 13.48 15.98
N LEU A 199 11.98 13.22 16.17
CA LEU A 199 11.35 12.04 15.59
C LEU A 199 11.20 12.15 14.07
N SER A 200 11.01 13.36 13.55
CA SER A 200 10.79 13.61 12.12
C SER A 200 11.99 13.20 11.26
N PRO A 201 13.24 13.63 11.53
CA PRO A 201 14.40 13.16 10.77
C PRO A 201 14.67 11.66 10.99
N ILE A 202 14.35 11.10 12.17
CA ILE A 202 14.47 9.64 12.40
C ILE A 202 13.51 8.87 11.50
N VAL A 203 12.23 9.28 11.43
CA VAL A 203 11.22 8.63 10.59
C VAL A 203 11.61 8.75 9.11
N GLN A 204 12.03 9.94 8.65
CA GLN A 204 12.50 10.13 7.28
C GLN A 204 13.68 9.21 6.94
N ALA A 205 14.70 9.15 7.81
CA ALA A 205 15.85 8.29 7.58
C ALA A 205 15.46 6.80 7.57
N CYS A 206 14.60 6.36 8.48
CA CYS A 206 14.15 4.97 8.55
C CYS A 206 13.25 4.57 7.37
N ASP A 207 12.40 5.48 6.89
CA ASP A 207 11.60 5.28 5.67
C ASP A 207 12.50 5.09 4.45
N ALA A 208 13.51 5.95 4.30
CA ALA A 208 14.51 5.83 3.23
C ALA A 208 15.29 4.52 3.31
N ILE A 209 15.73 4.09 4.50
CA ILE A 209 16.42 2.81 4.71
C ILE A 209 15.51 1.64 4.32
N SER A 210 14.26 1.62 4.78
CA SER A 210 13.29 0.57 4.44
C SER A 210 13.08 0.47 2.93
N GLY A 211 12.90 1.62 2.26
CA GLY A 211 12.64 1.71 0.83
C GLY A 211 13.83 1.43 -0.08
N ALA A 212 15.07 1.63 0.39
CA ALA A 212 16.30 1.45 -0.39
C ALA A 212 16.83 0.01 -0.37
N ARG A 213 16.25 -0.90 0.42
CA ARG A 213 16.75 -2.28 0.52
C ARG A 213 16.65 -3.00 -0.82
N PRO A 214 17.70 -3.75 -1.22
CA PRO A 214 17.65 -4.60 -2.41
C PRO A 214 16.44 -5.54 -2.38
N GLY A 215 15.61 -5.49 -3.43
CA GLY A 215 14.40 -6.29 -3.55
C GLY A 215 13.17 -5.79 -2.77
N ALA A 216 13.27 -4.72 -1.97
CA ALA A 216 12.11 -4.13 -1.28
C ALA A 216 11.18 -3.45 -2.27
N ARG A 217 11.73 -2.64 -3.16
CA ARG A 217 11.02 -2.13 -4.33
C ARG A 217 11.33 -3.05 -5.50
N ARG A 218 10.31 -3.54 -6.20
CA ARG A 218 10.54 -4.06 -7.54
C ARG A 218 11.10 -2.86 -8.32
N GLU A 219 12.34 -2.93 -8.77
CA GLU A 219 12.79 -2.01 -9.81
C GLU A 219 11.71 -2.03 -10.87
N ILE A 220 11.15 -0.86 -11.17
CA ILE A 220 10.19 -0.76 -12.25
C ILE A 220 11.01 -1.21 -13.46
N ILE A 221 10.67 -2.37 -14.03
CA ILE A 221 11.39 -2.95 -15.15
C ILE A 221 11.62 -1.88 -16.23
N GLU A 222 10.67 -0.96 -16.39
CA GLU A 222 10.78 0.22 -17.25
C GLU A 222 11.95 1.16 -16.91
N SER A 223 12.17 1.51 -15.63
CA SER A 223 13.32 2.33 -15.21
C SER A 223 14.65 1.59 -15.38
N TYR A 224 14.63 0.27 -15.16
CA TYR A 224 15.78 -0.59 -15.39
C TYR A 224 16.11 -0.65 -16.89
N LEU A 225 15.12 -0.95 -17.73
CA LEU A 225 15.23 -0.96 -19.18
C LEU A 225 15.69 0.39 -19.71
N LYS A 226 15.10 1.50 -19.23
CA LYS A 226 15.50 2.85 -19.61
C LYS A 226 16.98 3.10 -19.29
N ARG A 227 17.45 2.68 -18.11
CA ARG A 227 18.86 2.81 -17.73
C ARG A 227 19.78 1.95 -18.57
N ILE A 228 19.36 0.72 -18.91
CA ILE A 228 20.09 -0.17 -19.83
C ILE A 228 20.19 0.47 -21.22
N THR A 229 19.08 0.98 -21.75
CA THR A 229 19.05 1.69 -23.04
C THR A 229 19.93 2.94 -23.01
N GLU A 230 19.89 3.75 -21.95
CA GLU A 230 20.76 4.93 -21.82
C GLU A 230 22.26 4.54 -21.80
N LEU A 231 22.62 3.41 -21.19
CA LEU A 231 24.00 2.91 -21.20
C LEU A 231 24.42 2.41 -22.59
N GLU A 232 23.53 1.72 -23.30
CA GLU A 232 23.76 1.26 -24.68
C GLU A 232 23.89 2.45 -25.64
N ASP A 233 23.05 3.47 -25.51
CA ASP A 233 23.06 4.68 -26.33
C ASP A 233 24.36 5.48 -26.17
N ILE A 234 24.93 5.54 -24.95
CA ILE A 234 26.24 6.17 -24.72
C ILE A 234 27.32 5.46 -25.53
N ALA A 235 27.34 4.13 -25.54
CA ALA A 235 28.32 3.35 -26.28
C ALA A 235 28.10 3.44 -27.80
N LEU A 236 26.85 3.45 -28.26
CA LEU A 236 26.48 3.65 -29.67
C LEU A 236 26.80 5.06 -30.19
N GLY A 237 26.98 6.04 -29.30
CA GLY A 237 27.37 7.40 -29.66
C GLY A 237 28.83 7.56 -30.14
N TYR A 238 29.65 6.51 -30.05
CA TYR A 238 31.04 6.52 -30.50
C TYR A 238 31.18 6.04 -31.94
N ASP A 239 31.94 6.80 -32.73
CA ASP A 239 32.16 6.50 -34.14
C ASP A 239 32.90 5.17 -34.32
N GLY A 240 32.31 4.25 -35.11
CA GLY A 240 32.81 2.88 -35.30
C GLY A 240 32.19 1.81 -34.39
N VAL A 241 31.27 2.14 -33.48
CA VAL A 241 30.52 1.15 -32.68
C VAL A 241 29.20 0.80 -33.38
N GLU A 242 29.08 -0.42 -33.91
CA GLU A 242 27.86 -0.87 -34.61
C GLU A 242 26.77 -1.39 -33.66
N LYS A 243 27.15 -1.97 -32.52
CA LYS A 243 26.23 -2.56 -31.51
C LYS A 243 26.84 -2.47 -30.12
N ALA A 244 25.99 -2.22 -29.11
CA ALA A 244 26.35 -2.27 -27.71
C ALA A 244 25.23 -2.96 -26.91
N TYR A 245 25.61 -3.68 -25.86
CA TYR A 245 24.69 -4.38 -24.96
C TYR A 245 25.11 -4.13 -23.52
N ALA A 246 24.20 -3.67 -22.66
CA ALA A 246 24.48 -3.50 -21.24
C ALA A 246 24.05 -4.76 -20.47
N LEU A 247 25.01 -5.43 -19.81
CA LEU A 247 24.80 -6.69 -19.09
C LEU A 247 24.98 -6.49 -17.58
N GLN A 248 24.06 -7.03 -16.78
CA GLN A 248 24.19 -7.05 -15.32
C GLN A 248 24.73 -8.41 -14.85
N ALA A 249 25.92 -8.41 -14.25
CA ALA A 249 26.54 -9.59 -13.64
C ALA A 249 26.65 -10.84 -14.57
N GLY A 250 26.77 -10.63 -15.89
CA GLY A 250 27.06 -11.70 -16.83
C GLY A 250 25.92 -12.69 -17.08
N ARG A 251 24.66 -12.28 -16.92
CA ARG A 251 23.51 -12.99 -17.50
C ARG A 251 22.69 -12.01 -18.34
N GLU A 252 22.32 -12.47 -19.53
CA GLU A 252 21.44 -11.76 -20.48
C GLU A 252 20.11 -11.37 -19.85
#